data_AF-A0A517ZFP0-F1
#
_entry.id   AF-A0A517ZFP0-F1
#
_cell.length_a   1.000
_cell.length_b   1.000
_cell.length_c   1.000
_cell.angle_alpha   90.00
_cell.angle_beta   90.00
_cell.angle_gamma   90.00
#
_symmetry.space_group_name_H-M   'P 1'
#
loop_
_entity.id
_entity.type
_entity.pdbx_description
1 polymer ?
#
loop_
_entity_poly.entity_id
_entity_poly.type
_entity_poly.pdbx_seq_one_letter_code
_entity_poly.pdbx_strand_id
1 'polypeptide(L)'
;MSEASTNSYDELPYPGSPFPQTHPDRLATIGRLFGMQPPAVDACRVLELGCTDGGNLIPMAIELPGSEFVGIDLSQRQIDKGLGLLSELQLSNITLLQQDIMDLGDEHGQFDYVIAHGVFSWVPREVQDRIFEIIRRWLTPQGIAYVSYNTYPGWHMRGMLRDMMLFHTRQFSDATTRIEQARALINFLAESVPGGDDNPYRLLLTRELESMQNWADSYIYHESLETHNEPLYFHQFVERAGRSQLRFLGEANFGTMLANDFPDSVAETLGEIGRDIVEMEQYMDFVRNRLFRQTLLCHEDVSLDRRLNSDFVADMYVRSFLRPMSADIDLHSGEAMQFQSSSGVVATAHSPLQKAAFWALATAFPQAIHFPELLRRARSTIEGRRYGLQETSVLESEAEDLRDSIFKCFCDHLIDLRVSPTPFVTEPGDRPLASPLARLQAEPNGCVTTLGHDQVKLDTLNAHLLWRLDGEHDRAALIEALRQLHVDGTIVATRDGEPIDDPETIAGVLEQQLDVRIGELAGMGLLLA
;
A
#
# COMPACT_ATOMS: atom_id res chain seq x y z
N MET A 1 29.43 31.89 -1.13
CA MET A 1 28.54 31.68 -2.28
C MET A 1 28.77 30.25 -2.73
N SER A 2 28.12 29.31 -2.07
CA SER A 2 28.04 27.93 -2.57
C SER A 2 27.18 27.97 -3.82
N GLU A 3 27.67 27.45 -4.93
CA GLU A 3 26.83 27.15 -6.08
C GLU A 3 25.66 26.31 -5.58
N ALA A 4 24.44 26.81 -5.78
CA ALA A 4 23.24 26.03 -5.57
C ALA A 4 23.39 24.79 -6.46
N SER A 5 23.65 23.64 -5.84
CA SER A 5 23.53 22.34 -6.48
C SER A 5 22.13 22.32 -7.08
N THR A 6 22.03 22.46 -8.40
CA THR A 6 20.79 22.26 -9.14
C THR A 6 20.23 20.91 -8.70
N ASN A 7 19.07 20.93 -8.06
CA ASN A 7 18.41 19.74 -7.56
C ASN A 7 18.11 18.83 -8.76
N SER A 8 18.85 17.72 -8.91
CA SER A 8 18.65 16.76 -10.01
C SER A 8 17.22 16.22 -10.05
N TYR A 9 16.52 16.31 -8.92
CA TYR A 9 15.12 15.94 -8.78
C TYR A 9 14.15 16.80 -9.62
N ASP A 10 14.52 18.05 -9.93
CA ASP A 10 13.67 18.96 -10.71
C ASP A 10 13.75 18.73 -12.23
N GLU A 11 14.73 17.96 -12.70
CA GLU A 11 14.95 17.71 -14.13
C GLU A 11 13.89 16.77 -14.73
N LEU A 12 13.54 15.71 -14.01
CA LEU A 12 12.51 14.73 -14.37
C LEU A 12 11.60 14.48 -13.15
N PRO A 13 10.50 15.23 -13.00
CA PRO A 13 9.63 15.06 -11.84
C PRO A 13 9.13 13.62 -11.71
N TYR A 14 9.32 13.06 -10.52
CA TYR A 14 8.72 11.80 -10.11
C TYR A 14 7.35 12.09 -9.50
N PRO A 15 6.23 11.61 -10.08
CA PRO A 15 4.91 11.87 -9.53
C PRO A 15 4.75 11.14 -8.19
N GLY A 16 4.21 11.82 -7.18
CA GLY A 16 3.84 11.18 -5.94
C GLY A 16 2.78 10.10 -6.17
N SER A 17 2.81 9.05 -5.37
CA SER A 17 1.87 7.93 -5.43
C SER A 17 1.42 7.55 -4.03
N PRO A 18 0.20 7.02 -3.85
CA PRO A 18 -0.22 6.45 -2.59
C PRO A 18 0.54 5.14 -2.34
N PHE A 19 1.04 4.99 -1.13
CA PHE A 19 1.70 3.78 -0.67
C PHE A 19 0.91 3.20 0.51
N PRO A 20 0.06 2.17 0.31
CA PRO A 20 -0.82 1.62 1.35
C PRO A 20 -0.07 1.32 2.65
N GLN A 21 1.13 0.72 2.56
CA GLN A 21 2.00 0.37 3.68
C GLN A 21 2.44 1.54 4.57
N THR A 22 2.30 2.78 4.11
CA THR A 22 2.64 4.00 4.88
C THR A 22 1.44 4.57 5.64
N HIS A 23 0.23 4.07 5.37
CA HIS A 23 -1.00 4.61 5.94
C HIS A 23 -1.03 4.45 7.47
N PRO A 24 -1.36 5.51 8.25
CA PRO A 24 -1.40 5.46 9.72
C PRO A 24 -2.19 4.28 10.29
N ASP A 25 -3.31 3.92 9.66
CA ASP A 25 -4.11 2.75 10.03
C ASP A 25 -3.32 1.42 9.96
N ARG A 26 -2.50 1.21 8.90
CA ARG A 26 -1.63 0.02 8.83
C ARG A 26 -0.52 0.06 9.88
N LEU A 27 0.08 1.22 10.07
CA LEU A 27 1.15 1.41 11.06
C LEU A 27 0.62 1.10 12.47
N ALA A 28 -0.56 1.63 12.79
CA ALA A 28 -1.26 1.37 14.04
C ALA A 28 -1.60 -0.11 14.23
N THR A 29 -2.03 -0.81 13.18
CA THR A 29 -2.27 -2.26 13.22
C THR A 29 -1.02 -3.02 13.67
N ILE A 30 0.15 -2.72 13.10
CA ILE A 30 1.41 -3.36 13.50
C ILE A 30 1.82 -2.96 14.94
N GLY A 31 1.58 -1.71 15.33
CA GLY A 31 1.77 -1.28 16.71
C GLY A 31 0.93 -2.10 17.69
N ARG A 32 -0.37 -2.27 17.42
CA ARG A 32 -1.31 -3.04 18.25
C ARG A 32 -0.94 -4.51 18.33
N LEU A 33 -0.48 -5.11 17.22
CA LEU A 33 0.04 -6.47 17.18
C LEU A 33 1.18 -6.69 18.19
N PHE A 34 2.07 -5.72 18.34
CA PHE A 34 3.18 -5.78 19.29
C PHE A 34 2.88 -5.12 20.65
N GLY A 35 1.60 -4.95 21.00
CA GLY A 35 1.16 -4.48 22.32
C GLY A 35 1.24 -2.97 22.55
N MET A 36 1.53 -2.17 21.52
CA MET A 36 1.46 -0.72 21.63
C MET A 36 0.00 -0.23 21.74
N GLN A 37 -0.13 1.02 22.17
CA GLN A 37 -1.37 1.80 22.09
C GLN A 37 -1.09 3.01 21.20
N PRO A 38 -1.07 2.85 19.87
CA PRO A 38 -0.81 3.95 18.96
C PRO A 38 -1.88 5.04 19.09
N PRO A 39 -1.57 6.30 18.75
CA PRO A 39 -2.55 7.38 18.65
C PRO A 39 -3.72 7.03 17.72
N ALA A 40 -4.89 7.62 17.95
CA ALA A 40 -6.08 7.36 17.15
C ALA A 40 -5.92 7.97 15.74
N VAL A 41 -6.17 7.17 14.70
CA VAL A 41 -5.86 7.55 13.31
C VAL A 41 -6.83 8.59 12.72
N ASP A 42 -8.01 8.75 13.31
CA ASP A 42 -9.03 9.73 12.93
C ASP A 42 -8.78 11.14 13.52
N ALA A 43 -7.77 11.28 14.38
CA ALA A 43 -7.37 12.54 15.00
C ALA A 43 -5.85 12.60 15.26
N CYS A 44 -5.04 12.14 14.31
CA CYS A 44 -3.59 12.08 14.43
C CYS A 44 -2.88 13.21 13.68
N ARG A 45 -1.59 13.42 13.99
CA ARG A 45 -0.69 14.25 13.17
C ARG A 45 0.31 13.37 12.42
N VAL A 46 0.43 13.55 11.11
CA VAL A 46 1.32 12.79 10.24
C VAL A 46 2.34 13.71 9.59
N LEU A 47 3.62 13.31 9.64
CA LEU A 47 4.71 13.95 8.91
C LEU A 47 5.19 13.02 7.79
N GLU A 48 5.41 13.55 6.59
CA GLU A 48 6.19 12.88 5.54
C GLU A 48 7.43 13.70 5.18
N LEU A 49 8.60 13.08 5.30
CA LEU A 49 9.88 13.60 4.86
C LEU A 49 10.15 13.12 3.43
N GLY A 50 10.38 14.06 2.51
CA GLY A 50 10.42 13.83 1.07
C GLY A 50 9.04 13.53 0.49
N CYS A 51 8.07 14.41 0.78
CA CYS A 51 6.68 14.20 0.39
C CYS A 51 6.41 14.40 -1.10
N THR A 52 7.38 14.89 -1.88
CA THR A 52 7.23 15.25 -3.28
C THR A 52 6.08 16.24 -3.48
N ASP A 53 5.11 15.95 -4.35
CA ASP A 53 3.90 16.74 -4.57
C ASP A 53 2.76 16.42 -3.59
N GLY A 54 3.04 15.62 -2.56
CA GLY A 54 2.07 15.20 -1.55
C GLY A 54 1.15 14.06 -1.99
N GLY A 55 1.44 13.39 -3.12
CA GLY A 55 0.59 12.31 -3.65
C GLY A 55 0.31 11.15 -2.68
N ASN A 56 1.15 10.97 -1.65
CA ASN A 56 0.91 10.01 -0.57
C ASN A 56 0.05 10.57 0.58
N LEU A 57 0.17 11.86 0.92
CA LEU A 57 -0.58 12.48 2.03
C LEU A 57 -1.96 13.01 1.64
N ILE A 58 -2.12 13.52 0.42
CA ILE A 58 -3.39 14.12 -0.04
C ILE A 58 -4.57 13.12 0.04
N PRO A 59 -4.44 11.85 -0.39
CA PRO A 59 -5.51 10.87 -0.21
C PRO A 59 -5.85 10.63 1.26
N MET A 60 -4.84 10.54 2.13
CA MET A 60 -5.03 10.37 3.58
C MET A 60 -5.76 11.56 4.20
N ALA A 61 -5.46 12.78 3.75
CA ALA A 61 -6.12 14.00 4.23
C ALA A 61 -7.60 14.06 3.87
N ILE A 62 -7.98 13.49 2.71
CA ILE A 62 -9.39 13.31 2.31
C ILE A 62 -10.06 12.24 3.18
N GLU A 63 -9.38 11.11 3.40
CA GLU A 63 -9.87 9.97 4.19
C GLU A 63 -10.07 10.31 5.67
N LEU A 64 -9.17 11.12 6.24
CA LEU A 64 -9.06 11.41 7.67
C LEU A 64 -9.20 12.92 7.93
N PRO A 65 -10.41 13.49 7.79
CA PRO A 65 -10.62 14.94 7.92
C PRO A 65 -10.37 15.48 9.33
N GLY A 66 -10.34 14.63 10.35
CA GLY A 66 -10.00 14.99 11.74
C GLY A 66 -8.49 14.99 12.03
N SER A 67 -7.67 14.50 11.10
CA SER A 67 -6.21 14.39 11.23
C SER A 67 -5.49 15.51 10.48
N GLU A 68 -4.26 15.85 10.90
CA GLU A 68 -3.40 16.88 10.31
C GLU A 68 -2.19 16.26 9.61
N PHE A 69 -1.87 16.74 8.41
CA PHE A 69 -0.78 16.22 7.59
C PHE A 69 0.23 17.31 7.27
N VAL A 70 1.52 17.01 7.41
CA VAL A 70 2.61 17.91 7.05
C VAL A 70 3.56 17.16 6.11
N GLY A 71 3.73 17.65 4.90
CA GLY A 71 4.72 17.17 3.94
C GLY A 71 5.87 18.13 3.82
N ILE A 72 7.10 17.61 3.87
CA ILE A 72 8.32 18.39 3.68
C ILE A 72 9.08 17.83 2.48
N ASP A 73 9.45 18.68 1.53
CA ASP A 73 10.29 18.31 0.40
C ASP A 73 11.30 19.40 0.05
N LEU A 74 12.43 19.01 -0.55
CA LEU A 74 13.46 19.96 -0.98
C LEU A 74 13.04 20.70 -2.27
N SER A 75 12.24 20.07 -3.14
CA SER A 75 11.85 20.60 -4.44
C SER A 75 10.69 21.59 -4.33
N GLN A 76 10.95 22.87 -4.61
CA GLN A 76 9.88 23.88 -4.73
C GLN A 76 8.89 23.52 -5.84
N ARG A 77 9.36 22.95 -6.96
CA ARG A 77 8.51 22.57 -8.10
C ARG A 77 7.45 21.55 -7.70
N GLN A 78 7.84 20.53 -6.93
CA GLN A 78 6.92 19.50 -6.45
C GLN A 78 5.94 20.07 -5.42
N ILE A 79 6.43 20.90 -4.49
CA ILE A 79 5.59 21.59 -3.51
C ILE A 79 4.54 22.48 -4.21
N ASP A 80 4.93 23.29 -5.21
CA ASP A 80 4.00 24.14 -5.96
C ASP A 80 2.91 23.32 -6.67
N LYS A 81 3.27 22.16 -7.23
CA LYS A 81 2.31 21.23 -7.85
C LYS A 81 1.30 20.71 -6.81
N GLY A 82 1.80 20.28 -5.66
CA GLY A 82 0.96 19.83 -4.54
C GLY A 82 0.03 20.92 -4.04
N LEU A 83 0.55 22.13 -3.81
CA LEU A 83 -0.25 23.30 -3.39
C LEU A 83 -1.35 23.65 -4.41
N GLY A 84 -1.09 23.51 -5.70
CA GLY A 84 -2.11 23.64 -6.74
C GLY A 84 -3.25 22.65 -6.56
N LEU A 85 -2.94 21.38 -6.34
CA LEU A 85 -3.92 20.32 -6.09
C LEU A 85 -4.67 20.53 -4.77
N LEU A 86 -4.01 20.97 -3.69
CA LEU A 86 -4.66 21.32 -2.43
C LEU A 86 -5.69 22.44 -2.60
N SER A 87 -5.36 23.47 -3.40
CA SER A 87 -6.28 24.56 -3.69
C SER A 87 -7.51 24.10 -4.49
N GLU A 88 -7.32 23.17 -5.43
CA GLU A 88 -8.43 22.61 -6.23
C GLU A 88 -9.36 21.74 -5.39
N LEU A 89 -8.78 20.95 -4.47
CA LEU A 89 -9.52 20.07 -3.56
C LEU A 89 -10.08 20.79 -2.32
N GLN A 90 -9.66 22.03 -2.06
CA GLN A 90 -10.03 22.83 -0.89
C GLN A 90 -9.72 22.14 0.46
N LEU A 91 -8.60 21.40 0.52
CA LEU A 91 -8.16 20.73 1.74
C LEU A 91 -7.51 21.73 2.69
N SER A 92 -7.85 21.64 3.98
CA SER A 92 -7.37 22.55 5.02
C SER A 92 -6.57 21.85 6.13
N ASN A 93 -6.57 20.52 6.14
CA ASN A 93 -5.91 19.68 7.13
C ASN A 93 -4.57 19.13 6.65
N ILE A 94 -4.00 19.69 5.58
CA ILE A 94 -2.70 19.31 5.02
C ILE A 94 -1.88 20.55 4.67
N THR A 95 -0.60 20.53 5.01
CA THR A 95 0.37 21.58 4.68
C THR A 95 1.58 20.96 3.98
N LEU A 96 1.99 21.54 2.85
CA LEU A 96 3.19 21.12 2.11
C LEU A 96 4.22 22.26 2.16
N LEU A 97 5.46 21.94 2.54
CA LEU A 97 6.51 22.91 2.81
C LEU A 97 7.78 22.59 2.04
N GLN A 98 8.34 23.60 1.37
CA GLN A 98 9.68 23.52 0.81
C GLN A 98 10.70 23.80 1.91
N GLN A 99 11.39 22.76 2.39
CA GLN A 99 12.43 22.87 3.41
C GLN A 99 13.48 21.77 3.21
N ASP A 100 14.72 22.04 3.63
CA ASP A 100 15.77 21.02 3.71
C ASP A 100 15.65 20.27 5.05
N ILE A 101 15.72 18.93 5.02
CA ILE A 101 15.73 18.06 6.21
C ILE A 101 16.82 18.49 7.20
N MET A 102 17.96 18.98 6.69
CA MET A 102 19.08 19.44 7.50
C MET A 102 18.77 20.71 8.30
N ASP A 103 17.83 21.53 7.83
CA ASP A 103 17.52 22.84 8.40
C ASP A 103 16.31 22.84 9.35
N LEU A 104 15.60 21.70 9.48
CA LEU A 104 14.39 21.59 10.28
C LEU A 104 14.66 21.82 11.79
N GLY A 105 13.86 22.67 12.44
CA GLY A 105 14.03 23.06 13.85
C GLY A 105 13.05 22.41 14.82
N ASP A 106 12.34 23.22 15.61
CA ASP A 106 11.30 22.79 16.58
C ASP A 106 9.90 23.30 16.21
N GLU A 107 9.79 24.04 15.11
CA GLU A 107 8.62 24.81 14.72
C GLU A 107 7.39 23.94 14.35
N HIS A 108 7.59 22.65 14.08
CA HIS A 108 6.52 21.74 13.63
C HIS A 108 5.86 20.93 14.77
N GLY A 109 6.42 20.96 15.98
CA GLY A 109 5.91 20.20 17.13
C GLY A 109 6.14 18.69 17.00
N GLN A 110 5.20 17.90 17.55
CA GLN A 110 5.28 16.43 17.53
C GLN A 110 4.23 15.79 16.62
N PHE A 111 4.56 14.62 16.09
CA PHE A 111 3.75 13.82 15.17
C PHE A 111 3.53 12.41 15.72
N ASP A 112 2.34 11.88 15.47
CA ASP A 112 1.95 10.52 15.85
C ASP A 112 2.50 9.49 14.88
N TYR A 113 2.63 9.89 13.61
CA TYR A 113 3.21 9.06 12.56
C TYR A 113 4.23 9.88 11.76
N VAL A 114 5.41 9.32 11.53
CA VAL A 114 6.46 9.95 10.70
C VAL A 114 6.82 9.00 9.57
N ILE A 115 6.78 9.46 8.34
CA ILE A 115 7.01 8.66 7.13
C ILE A 115 8.25 9.21 6.42
N ALA A 116 9.19 8.32 6.10
CA ALA A 116 10.30 8.60 5.19
C ALA A 116 10.34 7.48 4.14
N HIS A 117 9.54 7.64 3.08
CA HIS A 117 9.42 6.64 2.03
C HIS A 117 10.26 7.02 0.80
N GLY A 118 11.22 6.18 0.42
CA GLY A 118 12.01 6.40 -0.80
C GLY A 118 13.02 7.54 -0.68
N VAL A 119 13.42 7.91 0.54
CA VAL A 119 14.40 9.00 0.79
C VAL A 119 15.68 8.49 1.41
N PHE A 120 15.58 7.63 2.43
CA PHE A 120 16.70 7.30 3.32
C PHE A 120 17.95 6.78 2.57
N SER A 121 17.80 5.87 1.61
CA SER A 121 18.95 5.38 0.84
C SER A 121 19.49 6.39 -0.17
N TRP A 122 18.70 7.38 -0.58
CA TRP A 122 19.02 8.31 -1.68
C TRP A 122 19.67 9.60 -1.22
N VAL A 123 19.94 9.73 0.08
CA VAL A 123 20.56 10.89 0.69
C VAL A 123 21.91 10.57 1.33
N PRO A 124 22.83 11.54 1.46
CA PRO A 124 24.10 11.37 2.16
C PRO A 124 23.92 10.91 3.62
N ARG A 125 25.01 10.35 4.18
CA ARG A 125 25.03 9.81 5.53
C ARG A 125 24.57 10.81 6.60
N GLU A 126 24.99 12.07 6.51
CA GLU A 126 24.55 13.11 7.46
C GLU A 126 23.04 13.35 7.44
N VAL A 127 22.39 13.26 6.28
CA VAL A 127 20.94 13.42 6.14
C VAL A 127 20.22 12.20 6.72
N GLN A 128 20.76 10.99 6.53
CA GLN A 128 20.23 9.79 7.17
C GLN A 128 20.26 9.88 8.70
N ASP A 129 21.38 10.34 9.26
CA ASP A 129 21.50 10.56 10.70
C ASP A 129 20.50 11.63 11.17
N ARG A 130 20.33 12.71 10.39
CA ARG A 130 19.34 13.75 10.66
C ARG A 130 17.89 13.24 10.65
N ILE A 131 17.54 12.32 9.74
CA ILE A 131 16.22 11.68 9.71
C ILE A 131 15.95 10.94 11.03
N PHE A 132 16.92 10.18 11.56
CA PHE A 132 16.74 9.52 12.86
C PHE A 132 16.58 10.51 14.01
N GLU A 133 17.35 11.61 14.02
CA GLU A 133 17.21 12.66 15.02
C GLU A 133 15.83 13.31 15.00
N ILE A 134 15.31 13.62 13.81
CA ILE A 134 13.96 14.17 13.62
C ILE A 134 12.92 13.19 14.14
N ILE A 135 12.99 11.93 13.73
CA ILE A 135 12.08 10.89 14.22
C ILE A 135 12.12 10.85 15.76
N ARG A 136 13.31 10.76 16.37
CA ARG A 136 13.42 10.70 17.83
C ARG A 136 12.84 11.93 18.53
N ARG A 137 13.02 13.11 17.96
CA ARG A 137 12.64 14.39 18.57
C ARG A 137 11.15 14.68 18.44
N TRP A 138 10.60 14.42 17.24
CA TRP A 138 9.25 14.82 16.89
C TRP A 138 8.22 13.70 17.02
N LEU A 139 8.62 12.42 17.12
CA LEU A 139 7.65 11.35 17.33
C LEU A 139 7.04 11.42 18.73
N THR A 140 5.71 11.33 18.85
CA THR A 140 5.04 11.25 20.16
C THR A 140 5.41 9.94 20.88
N PRO A 141 5.21 9.83 22.22
CA PRO A 141 5.67 8.67 23.00
C PRO A 141 5.18 7.30 22.49
N GLN A 142 3.97 7.26 21.93
CA GLN A 142 3.36 6.05 21.35
C GLN A 142 3.30 6.09 19.81
N GLY A 143 3.96 7.08 19.21
CA GLY A 143 3.99 7.23 17.76
C GLY A 143 4.82 6.16 17.07
N ILE A 144 4.61 6.02 15.76
CA ILE A 144 5.29 5.05 14.91
C ILE A 144 5.92 5.76 13.73
N ALA A 145 7.21 5.53 13.50
CA ALA A 145 7.89 5.99 12.32
C ALA A 145 8.03 4.87 11.28
N TYR A 146 7.80 5.18 10.02
CA TYR A 146 8.04 4.34 8.86
C TYR A 146 9.27 4.85 8.11
N VAL A 147 10.24 3.98 7.84
CA VAL A 147 11.41 4.30 7.02
C VAL A 147 11.64 3.20 6.01
N SER A 148 11.69 3.54 4.72
CA SER A 148 12.03 2.59 3.67
C SER A 148 13.42 2.83 3.08
N TYR A 149 14.13 1.75 2.78
CA TYR A 149 15.53 1.80 2.36
C TYR A 149 15.97 0.52 1.65
N ASN A 150 16.96 0.67 0.79
CA ASN A 150 17.62 -0.43 0.09
C ASN A 150 18.50 -1.22 1.06
N THR A 151 18.54 -2.55 0.87
CA THR A 151 19.25 -3.45 1.79
C THR A 151 20.23 -4.39 1.12
N TYR A 152 21.31 -4.71 1.84
CA TYR A 152 22.19 -5.81 1.50
C TYR A 152 21.69 -7.14 2.08
N PRO A 153 21.96 -8.28 1.42
CA PRO A 153 22.84 -8.43 0.25
C PRO A 153 22.18 -8.13 -1.10
N GLY A 154 20.84 -8.05 -1.18
CA GLY A 154 20.11 -7.94 -2.44
C GLY A 154 20.60 -6.80 -3.33
N TRP A 155 20.85 -5.65 -2.72
CA TRP A 155 21.29 -4.46 -3.46
C TRP A 155 22.72 -4.55 -4.02
N HIS A 156 23.57 -5.52 -3.63
CA HIS A 156 24.89 -5.64 -4.27
C HIS A 156 24.78 -5.86 -5.78
N MET A 157 23.76 -6.59 -6.24
CA MET A 157 23.54 -6.82 -7.66
C MET A 157 23.10 -5.55 -8.39
N ARG A 158 22.08 -4.85 -7.88
CA ARG A 158 21.61 -3.58 -8.48
C ARG A 158 22.65 -2.47 -8.38
N GLY A 159 23.37 -2.38 -7.26
CA GLY A 159 24.47 -1.44 -7.06
C GLY A 159 25.57 -1.62 -8.11
N MET A 160 25.98 -2.86 -8.40
CA MET A 160 26.94 -3.15 -9.47
C MET A 160 26.45 -2.65 -10.83
N LEU A 161 25.17 -2.88 -11.18
CA LEU A 161 24.62 -2.41 -12.46
C LEU A 161 24.51 -0.89 -12.51
N ARG A 162 24.13 -0.26 -11.41
CA ARG A 162 24.13 1.21 -11.24
C ARG A 162 25.52 1.80 -11.47
N ASP A 163 26.56 1.24 -10.89
CA ASP A 163 27.93 1.72 -11.07
C ASP A 163 28.36 1.67 -12.56
N MET A 164 27.99 0.60 -13.27
CA MET A 164 28.23 0.47 -14.71
C MET A 164 27.47 1.54 -15.51
N MET A 165 26.19 1.76 -15.19
CA MET A 165 25.35 2.77 -15.85
C MET A 165 25.86 4.19 -15.58
N LEU A 166 26.19 4.53 -14.34
CA LEU A 166 26.78 5.83 -13.97
C LEU A 166 28.11 6.06 -14.66
N PHE A 167 28.98 5.03 -14.72
CA PHE A 167 30.22 5.11 -15.49
C PHE A 167 29.92 5.43 -16.96
N HIS A 168 29.09 4.65 -17.65
CA HIS A 168 28.81 4.86 -19.08
C HIS A 168 28.14 6.22 -19.36
N THR A 169 27.22 6.63 -18.49
CA THR A 169 26.37 7.80 -18.73
C THR A 169 27.02 9.13 -18.35
N ARG A 170 28.15 9.14 -17.62
CA ARG A 170 28.85 10.38 -17.17
C ARG A 170 29.23 11.36 -18.28
N GLN A 171 29.28 10.88 -19.52
CA GLN A 171 29.64 11.69 -20.70
C GLN A 171 28.44 12.45 -21.30
N PHE A 172 27.22 12.13 -20.87
CA PHE A 172 26.00 12.79 -21.33
C PHE A 172 25.49 13.72 -20.23
N SER A 173 24.93 14.86 -20.64
CA SER A 173 24.46 15.90 -19.72
C SER A 173 22.94 15.91 -19.58
N ASP A 174 22.20 15.50 -20.61
CA ASP A 174 20.75 15.49 -20.58
C ASP A 174 20.20 14.16 -20.04
N ALA A 175 19.16 14.25 -19.22
CA ALA A 175 18.59 13.11 -18.52
C ALA A 175 18.03 12.04 -19.48
N THR A 176 17.34 12.45 -20.54
CA THR A 176 16.77 11.54 -21.56
C THR A 176 17.85 10.69 -22.22
N THR A 177 18.93 11.28 -22.73
CA THR A 177 20.05 10.53 -23.32
C THR A 177 20.72 9.64 -22.27
N ARG A 178 20.89 10.10 -21.03
CA ARG A 178 21.45 9.26 -19.95
C ARG A 178 20.61 7.99 -19.74
N ILE A 179 19.29 8.10 -19.74
CA ILE A 179 18.36 6.95 -19.58
C ILE A 179 18.44 6.01 -20.78
N GLU A 180 18.34 6.54 -22.00
CA GLU A 180 18.47 5.74 -23.23
C GLU A 180 19.79 4.97 -23.27
N GLN A 181 20.89 5.64 -22.89
CA GLN A 181 22.23 5.05 -22.87
C GLN A 181 22.42 4.05 -21.74
N ALA A 182 21.77 4.25 -20.59
CA ALA A 182 21.74 3.26 -19.50
C ALA A 182 21.08 1.96 -19.96
N ARG A 183 19.90 2.06 -20.60
CA ARG A 183 19.19 0.90 -21.19
C ARG A 183 20.05 0.21 -22.26
N ALA A 184 20.65 1.00 -23.15
CA ALA A 184 21.51 0.47 -24.22
C ALA A 184 22.73 -0.29 -23.67
N LEU A 185 23.34 0.20 -22.58
CA LEU A 185 24.44 -0.48 -21.91
C LEU A 185 24.01 -1.85 -21.38
N ILE A 186 22.91 -1.93 -20.62
CA ILE A 186 22.44 -3.19 -20.05
C ILE A 186 22.08 -4.18 -21.15
N ASN A 187 21.42 -3.72 -22.23
CA ASN A 187 21.14 -4.55 -23.40
C ASN A 187 22.42 -5.09 -24.04
N PHE A 188 23.40 -4.22 -24.30
CA PHE A 188 24.70 -4.61 -24.86
C PHE A 188 25.40 -5.66 -23.99
N LEU A 189 25.41 -5.47 -22.67
CA LEU A 189 26.01 -6.42 -21.74
C LEU A 189 25.27 -7.76 -21.76
N ALA A 190 23.93 -7.74 -21.71
CA ALA A 190 23.12 -8.95 -21.76
C ALA A 190 23.42 -9.76 -23.04
N GLU A 191 23.50 -9.09 -24.20
CA GLU A 191 23.79 -9.71 -25.51
C GLU A 191 25.24 -10.21 -25.66
N SER A 192 26.21 -9.58 -24.99
CA SER A 192 27.64 -9.80 -25.24
C SER A 192 28.32 -10.78 -24.29
N VAL A 193 27.69 -11.13 -23.16
CA VAL A 193 28.26 -12.08 -22.20
C VAL A 193 28.38 -13.49 -22.82
N PRO A 194 29.59 -14.08 -22.87
CA PRO A 194 29.78 -15.42 -23.42
C PRO A 194 29.19 -16.50 -22.49
N GLY A 195 28.80 -17.63 -23.06
CA GLY A 195 28.30 -18.80 -22.30
C GLY A 195 26.80 -19.08 -22.42
N GLY A 196 26.06 -18.28 -23.20
CA GLY A 196 24.63 -18.51 -23.43
C GLY A 196 23.77 -18.30 -22.19
N ASP A 197 22.51 -18.74 -22.25
CA ASP A 197 21.48 -18.43 -21.24
C ASP A 197 21.70 -19.12 -19.87
N ASP A 198 22.58 -20.12 -19.81
CA ASP A 198 22.96 -20.79 -18.56
C ASP A 198 23.98 -19.99 -17.73
N ASN A 199 24.55 -18.90 -18.28
CA ASN A 199 25.48 -18.05 -17.54
C ASN A 199 24.72 -17.21 -16.49
N PRO A 200 24.99 -17.36 -15.17
CA PRO A 200 24.26 -16.65 -14.12
C PRO A 200 24.34 -15.12 -14.22
N TYR A 201 25.45 -14.58 -14.70
CA TYR A 201 25.61 -13.14 -14.90
C TYR A 201 24.75 -12.62 -16.05
N ARG A 202 24.64 -13.38 -17.16
CA ARG A 202 23.73 -13.05 -18.26
C ARG A 202 22.28 -13.09 -17.80
N LEU A 203 21.88 -14.11 -17.04
CA LEU A 203 20.53 -14.20 -16.49
C LEU A 203 20.18 -12.99 -15.60
N LEU A 204 21.13 -12.53 -14.76
CA LEU A 204 20.96 -11.33 -13.96
C LEU A 204 20.71 -10.08 -14.82
N LEU A 205 21.54 -9.88 -15.85
CA LEU A 205 21.40 -8.75 -16.78
C LEU A 205 20.08 -8.78 -17.55
N THR A 206 19.67 -9.96 -18.03
CA THR A 206 18.39 -10.12 -18.74
C THR A 206 17.21 -9.78 -17.84
N ARG A 207 17.21 -10.23 -16.58
CA ARG A 207 16.15 -9.88 -15.61
C ARG A 207 16.08 -8.39 -15.28
N GLU A 208 17.24 -7.73 -15.15
CA GLU A 208 17.26 -6.29 -14.95
C GLU A 208 16.72 -5.57 -16.19
N LEU A 209 17.11 -6.00 -17.39
CA LEU A 209 16.61 -5.42 -18.64
C LEU A 209 15.08 -5.55 -18.77
N GLU A 210 14.53 -6.73 -18.49
CA GLU A 210 13.07 -6.99 -18.45
C GLU A 210 12.37 -6.08 -17.43
N SER A 211 13.00 -5.86 -16.27
CA SER A 211 12.46 -4.95 -15.24
C SER A 211 12.44 -3.51 -15.75
N MET A 212 13.58 -3.03 -16.26
CA MET A 212 13.73 -1.68 -16.78
C MET A 212 12.74 -1.39 -17.91
N GLN A 213 12.42 -2.36 -18.79
CA GLN A 213 11.44 -2.18 -19.88
C GLN A 213 10.06 -1.75 -19.39
N ASN A 214 9.68 -2.14 -18.18
CA ASN A 214 8.39 -1.82 -17.59
C ASN A 214 8.42 -0.55 -16.72
N TRP A 215 9.59 0.03 -16.48
CA TRP A 215 9.74 1.22 -15.65
C TRP A 215 9.59 2.49 -16.47
N ALA A 216 8.90 3.47 -15.87
CA ALA A 216 8.90 4.84 -16.36
C ALA A 216 10.33 5.42 -16.33
N ASP A 217 10.61 6.31 -17.26
CA ASP A 217 11.93 6.93 -17.39
C ASP A 217 12.34 7.72 -16.14
N SER A 218 11.40 8.40 -15.48
CA SER A 218 11.64 9.06 -14.20
C SER A 218 12.09 8.07 -13.12
N TYR A 219 11.47 6.89 -13.03
CA TYR A 219 11.89 5.86 -12.09
C TYR A 219 13.32 5.40 -12.36
N ILE A 220 13.70 5.15 -13.61
CA ILE A 220 15.09 4.78 -13.94
C ILE A 220 16.05 5.89 -13.59
N TYR A 221 15.69 7.14 -13.84
CA TYR A 221 16.54 8.27 -13.51
C TYR A 221 16.87 8.31 -12.01
N HIS A 222 15.85 8.27 -11.17
CA HIS A 222 16.03 8.33 -9.71
C HIS A 222 16.62 7.03 -9.15
N GLU A 223 16.05 5.88 -9.52
CA GLU A 223 16.47 4.55 -9.02
C GLU A 223 17.82 4.09 -9.57
N SER A 224 18.29 4.58 -10.72
CA SER A 224 19.52 4.06 -11.37
C SER A 224 20.61 5.10 -11.63
N LEU A 225 20.27 6.38 -11.74
CA LEU A 225 21.20 7.42 -12.21
C LEU A 225 21.43 8.56 -11.21
N GLU A 226 20.75 8.56 -10.06
CA GLU A 226 21.10 9.44 -8.95
C GLU A 226 22.49 9.14 -8.38
N THR A 227 23.14 10.20 -7.90
CA THR A 227 24.52 10.15 -7.40
C THR A 227 24.66 9.39 -6.10
N HIS A 228 23.67 9.49 -5.21
CA HIS A 228 23.69 8.84 -3.91
C HIS A 228 22.75 7.64 -3.90
N ASN A 229 23.30 6.48 -3.53
CA ASN A 229 22.50 5.39 -3.00
C ASN A 229 23.34 4.66 -1.96
N GLU A 230 22.96 4.76 -0.68
CA GLU A 230 23.65 4.15 0.45
C GLU A 230 22.75 3.09 1.13
N PRO A 231 22.74 1.84 0.63
CA PRO A 231 22.07 0.73 1.29
C PRO A 231 22.75 0.35 2.59
N LEU A 232 22.01 -0.36 3.45
CA LEU A 232 22.51 -0.90 4.70
C LEU A 232 22.18 -2.39 4.82
N TYR A 233 22.98 -3.12 5.58
CA TYR A 233 22.45 -4.33 6.20
C TYR A 233 21.41 -3.94 7.26
N PHE A 234 20.38 -4.76 7.45
CA PHE A 234 19.32 -4.50 8.43
C PHE A 234 19.89 -4.26 9.84
N HIS A 235 20.82 -5.09 10.29
CA HIS A 235 21.42 -4.93 11.62
C HIS A 235 22.13 -3.58 11.79
N GLN A 236 22.73 -3.03 10.72
CA GLN A 236 23.38 -1.71 10.75
C GLN A 236 22.35 -0.58 10.81
N PHE A 237 21.21 -0.73 10.13
CA PHE A 237 20.10 0.22 10.24
C PHE A 237 19.58 0.27 11.67
N VAL A 238 19.28 -0.89 12.27
CA VAL A 238 18.79 -0.98 13.65
C VAL A 238 19.81 -0.45 14.64
N GLU A 239 21.11 -0.75 14.47
CA GLU A 239 22.16 -0.19 15.33
C GLU A 239 22.21 1.34 15.28
N ARG A 240 22.06 1.93 14.09
CA ARG A 240 22.05 3.40 13.94
C ARG A 240 20.81 4.05 14.50
N ALA A 241 19.63 3.45 14.28
CA ALA A 241 18.40 3.88 14.91
C ALA A 241 18.53 3.85 16.45
N GLY A 242 19.11 2.78 17.00
CA GLY A 242 19.39 2.61 18.43
C GLY A 242 20.27 3.70 19.03
N ARG A 243 21.28 4.20 18.30
CA ARG A 243 22.11 5.34 18.74
C ARG A 243 21.29 6.63 18.92
N SER A 244 20.15 6.72 18.24
CA SER A 244 19.19 7.81 18.37
C SER A 244 18.03 7.48 19.32
N GLN A 245 18.15 6.46 20.17
CA GLN A 245 17.11 6.00 21.11
C GLN A 245 15.81 5.57 20.43
N LEU A 246 15.93 4.96 19.26
CA LEU A 246 14.83 4.32 18.54
C LEU A 246 15.03 2.82 18.52
N ARG A 247 13.94 2.06 18.56
CA ARG A 247 13.96 0.59 18.46
C ARG A 247 13.15 0.10 17.27
N PHE A 248 13.55 -1.05 16.75
CA PHE A 248 12.78 -1.78 15.74
C PHE A 248 11.42 -2.21 16.29
N LEU A 249 10.34 -1.73 15.69
CA LEU A 249 8.98 -2.18 15.97
C LEU A 249 8.65 -3.42 15.13
N GLY A 250 8.85 -3.37 13.82
CA GLY A 250 8.50 -4.45 12.90
C GLY A 250 8.67 -3.99 11.45
N GLU A 251 8.24 -4.80 10.49
CA GLU A 251 8.11 -4.39 9.09
C GLU A 251 6.65 -3.99 8.82
N ALA A 252 6.44 -2.99 7.96
CA ALA A 252 5.10 -2.59 7.52
C ALA A 252 4.36 -3.73 6.80
N ASN A 253 5.14 -4.63 6.18
CA ASN A 253 4.66 -5.91 5.66
C ASN A 253 5.01 -7.03 6.65
N PHE A 254 4.09 -7.30 7.59
CA PHE A 254 4.32 -8.23 8.70
C PHE A 254 4.71 -9.65 8.26
N GLY A 255 4.09 -10.22 7.22
CA GLY A 255 4.42 -11.59 6.83
C GLY A 255 5.86 -11.75 6.33
N THR A 256 6.56 -10.66 5.95
CA THR A 256 8.01 -10.72 5.67
C THR A 256 8.86 -11.00 6.91
N MET A 257 8.31 -10.80 8.11
CA MET A 257 8.95 -11.15 9.39
C MET A 257 8.78 -12.62 9.75
N LEU A 258 7.91 -13.35 9.03
CA LEU A 258 7.62 -14.75 9.31
C LEU A 258 8.49 -15.67 8.46
N ALA A 259 8.82 -16.84 9.00
CA ALA A 259 9.56 -17.87 8.29
C ALA A 259 8.65 -18.83 7.50
N ASN A 260 7.34 -18.57 7.44
CA ASN A 260 6.32 -19.48 6.88
C ASN A 260 6.52 -19.82 5.40
N ASP A 261 7.16 -18.94 4.64
CA ASP A 261 7.44 -19.16 3.21
C ASP A 261 8.66 -20.07 2.97
N PHE A 262 9.38 -20.44 4.03
CA PHE A 262 10.51 -21.36 3.93
C PHE A 262 10.10 -22.80 4.20
N PRO A 263 10.86 -23.78 3.67
CA PRO A 263 10.75 -25.15 4.13
C PRO A 263 10.97 -25.25 5.66
N ASP A 264 10.25 -26.16 6.32
CA ASP A 264 10.30 -26.33 7.78
C ASP A 264 11.74 -26.43 8.32
N SER A 265 12.62 -27.15 7.62
CA SER A 265 14.04 -27.30 8.02
C SER A 265 14.82 -25.98 8.04
N VAL A 266 14.49 -25.04 7.17
CA VAL A 266 15.09 -23.71 7.15
C VAL A 266 14.51 -22.87 8.29
N ALA A 267 13.20 -22.92 8.51
CA ALA A 267 12.56 -22.21 9.63
C ALA A 267 13.09 -22.69 10.99
N GLU A 268 13.26 -24.01 11.17
CA GLU A 268 13.90 -24.61 12.35
C GLU A 268 15.33 -24.10 12.55
N THR A 269 16.15 -24.14 11.49
CA THR A 269 17.54 -23.65 11.54
C THR A 269 17.61 -22.16 11.90
N LEU A 270 16.75 -21.34 11.29
CA LEU A 270 16.63 -19.92 11.62
C LEU A 270 16.29 -19.70 13.10
N GLY A 271 15.37 -20.51 13.64
CA GLY A 271 15.01 -20.56 15.07
C GLY A 271 16.18 -20.88 16.00
N GLU A 272 17.11 -21.73 15.56
CA GLU A 272 18.30 -22.11 16.33
C GLU A 272 19.41 -21.05 16.28
N ILE A 273 19.64 -20.43 15.13
CA ILE A 273 20.76 -19.48 14.92
C ILE A 273 20.41 -18.04 15.30
N GLY A 274 19.14 -17.63 15.17
CA GLY A 274 18.69 -16.28 15.47
C GLY A 274 18.50 -16.08 16.97
N ARG A 275 19.47 -15.47 17.64
CA ARG A 275 19.45 -15.28 19.11
C ARG A 275 18.44 -14.23 19.57
N ASP A 276 18.18 -13.27 18.70
CA ASP A 276 17.19 -12.22 18.87
C ASP A 276 16.48 -11.91 17.54
N ILE A 277 15.50 -11.01 17.59
CA ILE A 277 14.74 -10.61 16.42
C ILE A 277 15.60 -9.95 15.33
N VAL A 278 16.69 -9.26 15.71
CA VAL A 278 17.55 -8.56 14.75
C VAL A 278 18.42 -9.55 13.99
N GLU A 279 19.03 -10.50 14.69
CA GLU A 279 19.78 -11.59 14.05
C GLU A 279 18.86 -12.45 13.17
N MET A 280 17.67 -12.80 13.65
CA MET A 280 16.67 -13.56 12.89
C MET A 280 16.30 -12.87 11.56
N GLU A 281 15.90 -11.60 11.62
CA GLU A 281 15.58 -10.78 10.45
C GLU A 281 16.76 -10.63 9.49
N GLN A 282 17.97 -10.46 10.03
CA GLN A 282 19.17 -10.35 9.20
C GLN A 282 19.51 -11.66 8.49
N TYR A 283 19.32 -12.81 9.13
CA TYR A 283 19.45 -14.11 8.46
C TYR A 283 18.41 -14.30 7.38
N MET A 284 17.15 -13.93 7.64
CA MET A 284 16.11 -13.96 6.61
C MET A 284 16.45 -13.06 5.41
N ASP A 285 17.10 -11.92 5.61
CA ASP A 285 17.59 -11.08 4.51
C ASP A 285 18.64 -11.78 3.65
N PHE A 286 19.55 -12.52 4.27
CA PHE A 286 20.55 -13.31 3.53
C PHE A 286 19.89 -14.42 2.71
N VAL A 287 18.94 -15.16 3.29
CA VAL A 287 18.26 -16.26 2.62
C VAL A 287 17.37 -15.76 1.47
N ARG A 288 16.67 -14.63 1.65
CA ARG A 288 15.77 -14.04 0.64
C ARG A 288 16.48 -13.16 -0.37
N ASN A 289 17.76 -12.86 -0.15
CA ASN A 289 18.49 -11.85 -0.90
C ASN A 289 17.72 -10.50 -0.91
N ARG A 290 17.26 -10.07 0.28
CA ARG A 290 16.32 -8.93 0.41
C ARG A 290 16.94 -7.65 -0.13
N LEU A 291 16.21 -6.99 -1.02
CA LEU A 291 16.65 -5.81 -1.76
C LEU A 291 16.16 -4.49 -1.12
N PHE A 292 15.06 -4.54 -0.39
CA PHE A 292 14.38 -3.37 0.16
C PHE A 292 13.65 -3.71 1.47
N ARG A 293 13.66 -2.79 2.42
CA ARG A 293 12.94 -2.86 3.69
C ARG A 293 12.02 -1.67 3.90
N GLN A 294 10.98 -1.90 4.71
CA GLN A 294 9.93 -0.94 5.05
C GLN A 294 9.72 -1.01 6.56
N THR A 295 10.73 -0.51 7.27
CA THR A 295 10.89 -0.75 8.70
C THR A 295 10.10 0.27 9.51
N LEU A 296 9.44 -0.23 10.55
CA LEU A 296 8.77 0.57 11.56
C LEU A 296 9.67 0.74 12.78
N LEU A 297 9.73 1.95 13.30
CA LEU A 297 10.46 2.34 14.50
C LEU A 297 9.53 2.96 15.53
N CYS A 298 9.86 2.79 16.81
CA CYS A 298 9.26 3.53 17.92
C CYS A 298 10.36 3.95 18.91
N HIS A 299 10.00 4.73 19.95
CA HIS A 299 10.94 5.08 21.01
C HIS A 299 11.48 3.83 21.72
N GLU A 300 12.75 3.86 22.11
CA GLU A 300 13.42 2.75 22.78
C GLU A 300 12.71 2.30 24.07
N ASP A 301 12.09 3.23 24.78
CA ASP A 301 11.40 3.00 26.06
C ASP A 301 10.01 2.33 25.92
N VAL A 302 9.49 2.21 24.69
CA VAL A 302 8.21 1.51 24.45
C VAL A 302 8.39 0.01 24.71
N SER A 303 7.55 -0.54 25.56
CA SER A 303 7.49 -1.98 25.83
C SER A 303 6.72 -2.68 24.70
N LEU A 304 7.37 -3.65 24.06
CA LEU A 304 6.79 -4.44 22.96
C LEU A 304 6.56 -5.88 23.41
N ASP A 305 5.37 -6.43 23.16
CA ASP A 305 5.10 -7.86 23.33
C ASP A 305 5.44 -8.59 22.03
N ARG A 306 6.45 -9.47 22.08
CA ARG A 306 6.89 -10.26 20.93
C ARG A 306 6.17 -11.61 20.81
N ARG A 307 5.27 -11.94 21.74
CA ARG A 307 4.46 -13.16 21.66
C ARG A 307 3.33 -12.91 20.67
N LEU A 308 3.40 -13.59 19.53
CA LEU A 308 2.32 -13.55 18.56
C LEU A 308 1.09 -14.25 19.13
N ASN A 309 0.02 -13.50 19.36
CA ASN A 309 -1.28 -13.98 19.79
C ASN A 309 -2.39 -13.22 19.04
N SER A 310 -3.61 -13.74 19.09
CA SER A 310 -4.74 -13.19 18.33
C SER A 310 -5.62 -12.24 19.14
N ASP A 311 -5.28 -11.91 20.39
CA ASP A 311 -6.15 -11.11 21.27
C ASP A 311 -6.43 -9.72 20.69
N PHE A 312 -5.43 -9.10 20.06
CA PHE A 312 -5.57 -7.79 19.45
C PHE A 312 -6.64 -7.76 18.33
N VAL A 313 -6.93 -8.91 17.69
CA VAL A 313 -7.96 -9.04 16.64
C VAL A 313 -9.36 -8.73 17.18
N ALA A 314 -9.58 -8.89 18.49
CA ALA A 314 -10.88 -8.65 19.12
C ALA A 314 -11.44 -7.23 18.91
N ASP A 315 -10.56 -6.27 18.63
CA ASP A 315 -10.89 -4.86 18.44
C ASP A 315 -10.52 -4.34 17.04
N MET A 316 -10.24 -5.24 16.10
CA MET A 316 -9.84 -4.89 14.73
C MET A 316 -11.02 -4.95 13.76
N TYR A 317 -10.91 -4.17 12.69
CA TYR A 317 -11.69 -4.33 11.48
C TYR A 317 -11.00 -5.35 10.57
N VAL A 318 -11.79 -6.31 10.07
CA VAL A 318 -11.32 -7.44 9.28
C VAL A 318 -11.81 -7.29 7.85
N ARG A 319 -10.88 -7.25 6.89
CA ARG A 319 -11.18 -7.21 5.45
C ARG A 319 -10.56 -8.44 4.78
N SER A 320 -11.29 -9.13 3.91
CA SER A 320 -10.79 -10.35 3.26
C SER A 320 -10.93 -10.31 1.75
N PHE A 321 -9.85 -10.69 1.06
CA PHE A 321 -9.81 -10.86 -0.40
C PHE A 321 -10.26 -12.26 -0.84
N LEU A 322 -10.60 -13.13 0.11
CA LEU A 322 -10.96 -14.51 -0.14
C LEU A 322 -12.35 -14.61 -0.80
N ARG A 323 -12.51 -15.62 -1.66
CA ARG A 323 -13.78 -15.99 -2.30
C ARG A 323 -14.06 -17.48 -2.13
N PRO A 324 -15.32 -17.88 -1.94
CA PRO A 324 -15.66 -19.29 -1.83
C PRO A 324 -15.33 -20.01 -3.15
N MET A 325 -14.74 -21.21 -3.06
CA MET A 325 -14.42 -22.03 -4.24
C MET A 325 -15.63 -22.80 -4.80
N SER A 326 -16.70 -22.93 -4.01
CA SER A 326 -17.96 -23.59 -4.39
C SER A 326 -19.09 -22.56 -4.47
N ALA A 327 -19.97 -22.71 -5.46
CA ALA A 327 -21.23 -21.96 -5.52
C ALA A 327 -22.29 -22.51 -4.55
N ASP A 328 -22.21 -23.81 -4.25
CA ASP A 328 -23.06 -24.46 -3.26
C ASP A 328 -22.47 -24.20 -1.87
N ILE A 329 -23.04 -23.22 -1.18
CA ILE A 329 -22.59 -22.77 0.14
C ILE A 329 -23.34 -23.52 1.23
N ASP A 330 -22.66 -24.42 1.94
CA ASP A 330 -23.17 -25.06 3.17
C ASP A 330 -22.37 -24.59 4.39
N LEU A 331 -22.94 -23.63 5.10
CA LEU A 331 -22.36 -23.05 6.31
C LEU A 331 -22.59 -23.91 7.56
N HIS A 332 -23.44 -24.93 7.51
CA HIS A 332 -23.89 -25.69 8.69
C HIS A 332 -23.28 -27.08 8.78
N SER A 333 -22.88 -27.70 7.67
CA SER A 333 -22.25 -29.02 7.69
C SER A 333 -20.91 -29.02 8.43
N GLY A 334 -20.49 -30.21 8.88
CA GLY A 334 -19.14 -30.43 9.43
C GLY A 334 -18.06 -30.63 8.36
N GLU A 335 -18.41 -30.60 7.07
CA GLU A 335 -17.45 -30.72 5.98
C GLU A 335 -16.66 -29.42 5.83
N ALA A 336 -15.36 -29.48 5.53
CA ALA A 336 -14.58 -28.25 5.38
C ALA A 336 -15.01 -27.45 4.14
N MET A 337 -14.96 -26.12 4.23
CA MET A 337 -15.21 -25.22 3.10
C MET A 337 -13.93 -24.48 2.73
N GLN A 338 -13.64 -24.41 1.43
CA GLN A 338 -12.43 -23.76 0.93
C GLN A 338 -12.74 -22.38 0.34
N PHE A 339 -11.84 -21.45 0.61
CA PHE A 339 -11.83 -20.11 0.08
C PHE A 339 -10.49 -19.84 -0.58
N GLN A 340 -10.50 -19.13 -1.70
CA GLN A 340 -9.30 -18.85 -2.49
C GLN A 340 -9.10 -17.35 -2.64
N SER A 341 -7.83 -16.92 -2.56
CA SER A 341 -7.41 -15.56 -2.92
C SER A 341 -7.19 -15.43 -4.43
N SER A 342 -7.06 -14.21 -4.92
CA SER A 342 -6.71 -13.95 -6.33
C SER A 342 -5.34 -14.51 -6.74
N SER A 343 -4.43 -14.71 -5.78
CA SER A 343 -3.11 -15.35 -6.01
C SER A 343 -3.16 -16.88 -6.00
N GLY A 344 -4.33 -17.48 -5.74
CA GLY A 344 -4.54 -18.93 -5.76
C GLY A 344 -4.33 -19.63 -4.42
N VAL A 345 -3.87 -18.92 -3.38
CA VAL A 345 -3.70 -19.46 -2.01
C VAL A 345 -5.06 -19.80 -1.41
N VAL A 346 -5.18 -20.96 -0.77
CA VAL A 346 -6.42 -21.51 -0.24
C VAL A 346 -6.44 -21.48 1.29
N ALA A 347 -7.46 -20.83 1.85
CA ALA A 347 -7.83 -20.94 3.26
C ALA A 347 -8.95 -21.98 3.42
N THR A 348 -8.86 -22.82 4.45
CA THR A 348 -9.87 -23.85 4.73
C THR A 348 -10.56 -23.56 6.06
N ALA A 349 -11.89 -23.44 6.01
CA ALA A 349 -12.75 -23.30 7.19
C ALA A 349 -13.29 -24.66 7.61
N HIS A 350 -13.04 -25.05 8.85
CA HIS A 350 -13.41 -26.37 9.36
C HIS A 350 -14.68 -26.33 10.22
N SER A 351 -14.92 -25.24 10.95
CA SER A 351 -16.12 -25.09 11.78
C SER A 351 -17.22 -24.27 11.10
N PRO A 352 -18.51 -24.52 11.41
CA PRO A 352 -19.62 -23.68 10.92
C PRO A 352 -19.42 -22.18 11.18
N LEU A 353 -18.86 -21.82 12.33
CA LEU A 353 -18.58 -20.43 12.68
C LEU A 353 -17.52 -19.81 11.76
N GLN A 354 -16.41 -20.51 11.49
CA GLN A 354 -15.38 -20.07 10.55
C GLN A 354 -15.94 -19.89 9.14
N LYS A 355 -16.76 -20.85 8.68
CA LYS A 355 -17.41 -20.76 7.36
C LYS A 355 -18.29 -19.53 7.24
N ALA A 356 -19.15 -19.31 8.24
CA ALA A 356 -20.06 -18.18 8.26
C ALA A 356 -19.30 -16.85 8.33
N ALA A 357 -18.21 -16.78 9.10
CA ALA A 357 -17.37 -15.59 9.18
C ALA A 357 -16.66 -15.29 7.84
N PHE A 358 -15.96 -16.25 7.24
CA PHE A 358 -15.30 -16.03 5.95
C PHE A 358 -16.29 -15.76 4.81
N TRP A 359 -17.48 -16.36 4.85
CA TRP A 359 -18.54 -16.04 3.90
C TRP A 359 -19.07 -14.61 4.10
N ALA A 360 -19.26 -14.16 5.35
CA ALA A 360 -19.66 -12.79 5.65
C ALA A 360 -18.60 -11.77 5.18
N LEU A 361 -17.31 -12.09 5.32
CA LEU A 361 -16.22 -11.25 4.80
C LEU A 361 -16.17 -11.24 3.27
N ALA A 362 -16.32 -12.39 2.62
CA ALA A 362 -16.31 -12.50 1.17
C ALA A 362 -17.48 -11.73 0.52
N THR A 363 -18.64 -11.70 1.18
CA THR A 363 -19.83 -10.97 0.70
C THR A 363 -19.76 -9.47 0.99
N ALA A 364 -19.08 -9.05 2.05
CA ALA A 364 -18.92 -7.64 2.38
C ALA A 364 -17.78 -6.95 1.60
N PHE A 365 -16.87 -7.71 0.98
CA PHE A 365 -15.76 -7.13 0.23
C PHE A 365 -16.23 -6.08 -0.80
N PRO A 366 -15.55 -4.92 -0.91
CA PRO A 366 -14.29 -4.53 -0.25
C PRO A 366 -14.38 -3.98 1.19
N GLN A 367 -15.55 -3.93 1.83
CA GLN A 367 -15.70 -3.39 3.18
C GLN A 367 -14.97 -4.23 4.25
N ALA A 368 -14.48 -3.55 5.29
CA ALA A 368 -14.02 -4.20 6.50
C ALA A 368 -15.17 -4.34 7.52
N ILE A 369 -15.18 -5.43 8.30
CA ILE A 369 -16.17 -5.67 9.37
C ILE A 369 -15.44 -5.68 10.72
N HIS A 370 -15.91 -4.89 11.70
CA HIS A 370 -15.39 -4.94 13.07
C HIS A 370 -15.58 -6.33 13.66
N PHE A 371 -14.56 -6.89 14.32
CA PHE A 371 -14.57 -8.29 14.75
C PHE A 371 -15.80 -8.69 15.61
N PRO A 372 -16.23 -7.91 16.62
CA PRO A 372 -17.46 -8.19 17.37
C PRO A 372 -18.71 -8.30 16.49
N GLU A 373 -18.81 -7.46 15.46
CA GLU A 373 -19.90 -7.48 14.50
C GLU A 373 -19.81 -8.70 13.56
N LEU A 374 -18.61 -9.04 13.11
CA LEU A 374 -18.35 -10.25 12.32
C LEU A 374 -18.77 -11.50 13.09
N LEU A 375 -18.34 -11.62 14.35
CA LEU A 375 -18.69 -12.74 15.22
C LEU A 375 -20.20 -12.84 15.41
N ARG A 376 -20.88 -11.70 15.63
CA ARG A 376 -22.34 -11.64 15.76
C ARG A 376 -23.05 -12.10 14.48
N ARG A 377 -22.61 -11.64 13.30
CA ARG A 377 -23.16 -12.07 11.99
C ARG A 377 -22.95 -13.56 11.76
N ALA A 378 -21.76 -14.06 12.04
CA ALA A 378 -21.41 -15.47 11.85
C ALA A 378 -22.28 -16.37 12.74
N ARG A 379 -22.45 -16.01 14.02
CA ARG A 379 -23.34 -16.70 14.96
C ARG A 379 -24.79 -16.68 14.50
N SER A 380 -25.33 -15.51 14.18
CA SER A 380 -26.71 -15.38 13.70
C SER A 380 -26.98 -16.19 12.42
N THR A 381 -25.98 -16.36 11.56
CA THR A 381 -26.10 -17.16 10.33
C THR A 381 -26.21 -18.65 10.63
N ILE A 382 -25.47 -19.16 11.61
CA ILE A 382 -25.50 -20.58 12.00
C ILE A 382 -26.61 -20.91 13.01
N GLU A 383 -27.17 -19.90 13.69
CA GLU A 383 -28.20 -19.98 14.74
C GLU A 383 -29.56 -20.53 14.28
N GLY A 384 -29.78 -20.71 12.98
CA GLY A 384 -30.96 -21.37 12.40
C GLY A 384 -31.24 -22.79 12.97
N ARG A 385 -30.27 -23.40 13.68
CA ARG A 385 -30.50 -24.51 14.61
C ARG A 385 -29.61 -24.37 15.86
N ARG A 386 -30.24 -24.10 17.01
CA ARG A 386 -29.72 -24.27 18.39
C ARG A 386 -28.63 -23.29 18.86
N TYR A 387 -29.05 -22.11 19.32
CA TYR A 387 -28.42 -21.48 20.49
C TYR A 387 -29.43 -21.46 21.64
N GLY A 388 -29.67 -22.63 22.24
CA GLY A 388 -30.16 -22.69 23.61
C GLY A 388 -28.96 -22.51 24.53
N LEU A 389 -29.12 -21.75 25.63
CA LEU A 389 -28.23 -21.57 26.79
C LEU A 389 -26.86 -22.32 26.68
N GLN A 390 -25.98 -21.89 25.78
CA GLN A 390 -24.59 -22.37 25.79
C GLN A 390 -23.87 -21.70 26.95
N GLU A 391 -22.98 -22.44 27.61
CA GLU A 391 -22.13 -21.88 28.65
C GLU A 391 -21.23 -20.78 28.06
N THR A 392 -21.05 -19.68 28.79
CA THR A 392 -20.22 -18.54 28.38
C THR A 392 -18.82 -18.97 27.96
N SER A 393 -18.25 -19.98 28.62
CA SER A 393 -16.94 -20.57 28.31
C SER A 393 -16.84 -21.12 26.88
N VAL A 394 -17.91 -21.73 26.36
CA VAL A 394 -17.94 -22.26 24.99
C VAL A 394 -17.95 -21.13 23.98
N LEU A 395 -18.73 -20.07 24.25
CA LEU A 395 -18.79 -18.88 23.40
C LEU A 395 -17.45 -18.14 23.36
N GLU A 396 -16.72 -18.11 24.46
CA GLU A 396 -15.39 -17.50 24.52
C GLU A 396 -14.37 -18.31 23.72
N SER A 397 -14.37 -19.63 23.88
CA SER A 397 -13.50 -20.54 23.11
C SER A 397 -13.75 -20.46 21.61
N GLU A 398 -15.02 -20.45 21.17
CA GLU A 398 -15.36 -20.29 19.75
C GLU A 398 -14.88 -18.95 19.17
N ALA A 399 -14.95 -17.88 19.97
CA ALA A 399 -14.47 -16.57 19.55
C ALA A 399 -12.94 -16.53 19.45
N GLU A 400 -12.23 -17.20 20.36
CA GLU A 400 -10.77 -17.36 20.34
C GLU A 400 -10.31 -18.13 19.09
N ASP A 401 -10.92 -19.29 18.81
CA ASP A 401 -10.62 -20.08 17.61
C ASP A 401 -10.81 -19.28 16.32
N LEU A 402 -11.84 -18.42 16.26
CA LEU A 402 -12.08 -17.54 15.13
C LEU A 402 -11.01 -16.44 15.02
N ARG A 403 -10.60 -15.83 16.14
CA ARG A 403 -9.50 -14.85 16.14
C ARG A 403 -8.19 -15.48 15.67
N ASP A 404 -7.86 -16.68 16.12
CA ASP A 404 -6.67 -17.41 15.69
C ASP A 404 -6.68 -17.70 14.19
N SER A 405 -7.85 -18.09 13.67
CA SER A 405 -8.03 -18.35 12.24
C SER A 405 -7.84 -17.08 11.40
N ILE A 406 -8.40 -15.96 11.85
CA ILE A 406 -8.23 -14.65 11.22
C ILE A 406 -6.77 -14.19 11.29
N PHE A 407 -6.14 -14.33 12.46
CA PHE A 407 -4.74 -13.94 12.65
C PHE A 407 -3.81 -14.76 11.76
N LYS A 408 -4.02 -16.08 11.65
CA LYS A 408 -3.28 -16.91 10.70
C LYS A 408 -3.44 -16.43 9.25
N CYS A 409 -4.68 -16.12 8.84
CA CYS A 409 -4.91 -15.58 7.49
C CYS A 409 -4.25 -14.21 7.29
N PHE A 410 -4.12 -13.39 8.33
CA PHE A 410 -3.37 -12.13 8.28
C PHE A 410 -1.87 -12.36 8.11
N CYS A 411 -1.30 -13.34 8.83
CA CYS A 411 0.10 -13.77 8.66
C CYS A 411 0.41 -14.22 7.23
N ASP A 412 -0.56 -14.87 6.57
CA ASP A 412 -0.46 -15.41 5.21
C ASP A 412 -0.95 -14.41 4.12
N HIS A 413 -1.19 -13.14 4.48
CA HIS A 413 -1.66 -12.05 3.60
C HIS A 413 -3.00 -12.30 2.89
N LEU A 414 -3.85 -13.15 3.45
CA LEU A 414 -5.19 -13.45 2.92
C LEU A 414 -6.26 -12.51 3.48
N ILE A 415 -5.96 -11.91 4.63
CA ILE A 415 -6.80 -10.95 5.34
C ILE A 415 -5.98 -9.72 5.68
N ASP A 416 -6.64 -8.56 5.64
CA ASP A 416 -6.12 -7.29 6.11
C ASP A 416 -6.82 -6.89 7.42
N LEU A 417 -6.02 -6.42 8.38
CA LEU A 417 -6.49 -5.94 9.68
C LEU A 417 -6.29 -4.43 9.78
N ARG A 418 -7.32 -3.72 10.20
CA ARG A 418 -7.36 -2.25 10.30
C ARG A 418 -7.84 -1.83 11.69
N VAL A 419 -7.35 -0.70 12.19
CA VAL A 419 -7.84 -0.08 13.45
C VAL A 419 -9.04 0.83 13.21
N SER A 420 -9.28 1.26 11.96
CA SER A 420 -10.43 2.08 11.55
C SER A 420 -11.33 1.35 10.54
N PRO A 421 -12.61 1.77 10.41
CA PRO A 421 -13.49 1.29 9.33
C PRO A 421 -12.98 1.75 7.96
N THR A 422 -13.47 1.09 6.90
CA THR A 422 -13.24 1.52 5.51
C THR A 422 -13.99 2.83 5.23
N PRO A 423 -13.37 3.82 4.58
CA PRO A 423 -13.91 5.19 4.42
C PRO A 423 -14.77 5.37 3.17
N PHE A 424 -15.29 4.30 2.59
CA PHE A 424 -16.05 4.31 1.32
C PHE A 424 -17.32 3.50 1.43
N VAL A 425 -18.22 3.63 0.46
CA VAL A 425 -19.43 2.82 0.32
C VAL A 425 -19.37 1.91 -0.91
N THR A 426 -20.05 0.78 -0.82
CA THR A 426 -20.15 -0.22 -1.90
C THR A 426 -21.55 -0.26 -2.54
N GLU A 427 -22.51 0.43 -1.95
CA GLU A 427 -23.86 0.59 -2.49
C GLU A 427 -24.00 2.05 -2.94
N PRO A 428 -24.15 2.32 -4.24
CA PRO A 428 -24.32 3.68 -4.73
C PRO A 428 -25.68 4.24 -4.33
N GLY A 429 -25.70 5.49 -3.86
CA GLY A 429 -26.94 6.25 -3.65
C GLY A 429 -27.55 6.75 -4.96
N ASP A 430 -28.72 7.39 -4.88
CA ASP A 430 -29.42 7.98 -6.04
C ASP A 430 -28.61 9.06 -6.78
N ARG A 431 -27.68 9.68 -6.05
CA ARG A 431 -26.72 10.68 -6.54
C ARG A 431 -25.33 10.32 -6.01
N PRO A 432 -24.63 9.39 -6.67
CA PRO A 432 -23.35 8.90 -6.20
C PRO A 432 -22.31 10.03 -6.15
N LEU A 433 -21.54 10.07 -5.06
CA LEU A 433 -20.43 10.97 -4.86
C LEU A 433 -19.13 10.16 -4.81
N ALA A 434 -18.20 10.43 -5.72
CA ALA A 434 -16.88 9.84 -5.71
C ALA A 434 -15.86 10.71 -4.98
N SER A 435 -14.72 10.11 -4.62
CA SER A 435 -13.55 10.82 -4.10
C SER A 435 -13.22 12.02 -5.00
N PRO A 436 -13.09 13.25 -4.45
CA PRO A 436 -12.77 14.43 -5.24
C PRO A 436 -11.41 14.28 -5.94
N LEU A 437 -10.42 13.66 -5.30
CA LEU A 437 -9.13 13.36 -5.92
C LEU A 437 -9.28 12.38 -7.09
N ALA A 438 -10.01 11.27 -6.88
CA ALA A 438 -10.18 10.27 -7.93
C ALA A 438 -10.90 10.85 -9.17
N ARG A 439 -11.83 11.79 -8.96
CA ARG A 439 -12.49 12.53 -10.04
C ARG A 439 -11.53 13.41 -10.85
N LEU A 440 -10.59 14.08 -10.18
CA LEU A 440 -9.57 14.89 -10.85
C LEU A 440 -8.54 14.03 -11.60
N GLN A 441 -8.25 12.83 -11.09
CA GLN A 441 -7.36 11.86 -11.71
C GLN A 441 -8.01 11.04 -12.83
N ALA A 442 -9.32 11.19 -13.07
CA ALA A 442 -10.12 10.32 -13.93
C ALA A 442 -9.81 10.51 -15.44
N GLU A 443 -8.65 10.04 -15.88
CA GLU A 443 -8.24 10.02 -17.27
C GLU A 443 -8.53 8.65 -17.92
N PRO A 444 -8.94 8.59 -19.21
CA PRO A 444 -9.11 7.32 -19.92
C PRO A 444 -7.85 6.47 -19.89
N ASN A 445 -7.95 5.22 -19.43
CA ASN A 445 -6.83 4.29 -19.24
C ASN A 445 -5.78 4.75 -18.20
N GLY A 446 -6.10 5.76 -17.40
CA GLY A 446 -5.29 6.25 -16.30
C GLY A 446 -5.46 5.45 -15.01
N CYS A 447 -4.66 5.80 -14.00
CA CYS A 447 -4.78 5.26 -12.65
C CYS A 447 -5.38 6.32 -11.72
N VAL A 448 -6.26 5.89 -10.83
CA VAL A 448 -6.82 6.73 -9.77
C VAL A 448 -6.51 6.15 -8.40
N THR A 449 -6.41 7.03 -7.41
CA THR A 449 -6.25 6.66 -6.01
C THR A 449 -7.61 6.34 -5.40
N THR A 450 -7.75 5.16 -4.80
CA THR A 450 -8.96 4.74 -4.08
C THR A 450 -9.01 5.39 -2.70
N LEU A 451 -10.20 5.37 -2.08
CA LEU A 451 -10.34 5.76 -0.68
C LEU A 451 -9.74 4.70 0.27
N GLY A 452 -9.23 3.57 -0.22
CA GLY A 452 -8.46 2.61 0.56
C GLY A 452 -6.95 2.85 0.54
N HIS A 453 -6.51 3.99 -0.01
CA HIS A 453 -5.12 4.35 -0.25
C HIS A 453 -4.36 3.43 -1.24
N ASP A 454 -5.10 2.78 -2.15
CA ASP A 454 -4.57 1.94 -3.24
C ASP A 454 -4.64 2.67 -4.60
N GLN A 455 -4.02 2.12 -5.65
CA GLN A 455 -4.23 2.55 -7.04
C GLN A 455 -5.02 1.53 -7.84
N VAL A 456 -5.96 2.01 -8.66
CA VAL A 456 -6.70 1.19 -9.62
C VAL A 456 -6.68 1.84 -11.01
N LYS A 457 -6.58 1.00 -12.04
CA LYS A 457 -6.65 1.46 -13.43
C LYS A 457 -8.11 1.55 -13.88
N LEU A 458 -8.48 2.64 -14.54
CA LEU A 458 -9.81 2.81 -15.12
C LEU A 458 -9.79 2.53 -16.61
N ASP A 459 -10.87 1.93 -17.11
CA ASP A 459 -11.15 1.97 -18.54
C ASP A 459 -11.76 3.33 -18.94
N THR A 460 -11.88 3.57 -20.25
CA THR A 460 -12.41 4.84 -20.79
C THR A 460 -13.81 5.17 -20.26
N LEU A 461 -14.68 4.18 -20.13
CA LEU A 461 -16.07 4.39 -19.69
C LEU A 461 -16.12 4.76 -18.20
N ASN A 462 -15.40 4.02 -17.36
CA ASN A 462 -15.31 4.25 -15.93
C ASN A 462 -14.65 5.60 -15.62
N ALA A 463 -13.65 6.04 -16.39
CA ALA A 463 -13.08 7.39 -16.25
C ALA A 463 -14.12 8.49 -16.50
N HIS A 464 -14.88 8.39 -17.59
CA HIS A 464 -15.93 9.37 -17.91
C HIS A 464 -17.08 9.37 -16.91
N LEU A 465 -17.47 8.21 -16.39
CA LEU A 465 -18.49 8.11 -15.35
C LEU A 465 -17.99 8.70 -14.04
N LEU A 466 -16.81 8.28 -13.58
CA LEU A 466 -16.22 8.71 -12.31
C LEU A 466 -16.18 10.24 -12.20
N TRP A 467 -15.73 10.92 -13.26
CA TRP A 467 -15.69 12.39 -13.31
C TRP A 467 -17.04 13.06 -12.97
N ARG A 468 -18.16 12.43 -13.35
CA ARG A 468 -19.55 12.91 -13.17
C ARG A 468 -20.20 12.46 -11.86
N LEU A 469 -19.56 11.60 -11.06
CA LEU A 469 -20.09 11.17 -9.76
C LEU A 469 -19.78 12.24 -8.71
N ASP A 470 -20.49 13.36 -8.78
CA ASP A 470 -20.25 14.56 -7.98
C ASP A 470 -21.29 14.81 -6.89
N GLY A 471 -22.22 13.87 -6.69
CA GLY A 471 -23.35 14.03 -5.77
C GLY A 471 -24.48 14.92 -6.29
N GLU A 472 -24.34 15.51 -7.49
CA GLU A 472 -25.38 16.33 -8.13
C GLU A 472 -26.10 15.57 -9.24
N HIS A 473 -25.36 14.78 -10.02
CA HIS A 473 -25.92 13.99 -11.12
C HIS A 473 -26.69 12.78 -10.60
N ASP A 474 -27.99 12.72 -10.91
CA ASP A 474 -28.81 11.54 -10.69
C ASP A 474 -28.69 10.53 -11.83
N ARG A 475 -29.32 9.36 -11.66
CA ARG A 475 -29.32 8.29 -12.67
C ARG A 475 -29.75 8.78 -14.05
N ALA A 476 -30.74 9.66 -14.16
CA ALA A 476 -31.22 10.15 -15.45
C ALA A 476 -30.18 11.03 -16.15
N ALA A 477 -29.51 11.91 -15.40
CA ALA A 477 -28.44 12.74 -15.92
C ALA A 477 -27.23 11.91 -16.37
N LEU A 478 -26.88 10.85 -15.64
CA LEU A 478 -25.78 9.96 -16.00
C LEU A 478 -26.08 9.15 -17.27
N ILE A 479 -27.31 8.67 -17.46
CA ILE A 479 -27.75 7.99 -18.69
C ILE A 479 -27.61 8.93 -19.89
N GLU A 480 -28.04 10.18 -19.75
CA GLU A 480 -27.94 11.15 -20.84
C GLU A 480 -26.48 11.46 -21.19
N ALA A 481 -25.58 11.51 -20.21
CA ALA A 481 -24.16 11.62 -20.45
C ALA A 481 -23.59 10.41 -21.24
N LEU A 482 -24.02 9.19 -20.92
CA LEU A 482 -23.61 7.99 -21.67
C LEU A 482 -24.12 8.02 -23.12
N ARG A 483 -25.35 8.49 -23.34
CA ARG A 483 -25.90 8.67 -24.69
C ARG A 483 -25.07 9.66 -25.50
N GLN A 484 -24.69 10.79 -24.89
CA GLN A 484 -23.85 11.79 -25.55
C GLN A 484 -22.47 11.21 -25.92
N LEU A 485 -21.82 10.47 -25.01
CA LEU A 485 -20.54 9.81 -25.29
C LEU A 485 -20.66 8.80 -26.44
N HIS A 486 -21.80 8.12 -26.55
CA HIS A 486 -22.05 7.20 -27.65
C HIS A 486 -22.24 7.92 -28.99
N VAL A 487 -23.04 8.99 -29.00
CA VAL A 487 -23.27 9.84 -30.20
C VAL A 487 -21.96 10.45 -30.71
N ASP A 488 -21.09 10.87 -29.80
CA ASP A 488 -19.78 11.46 -30.13
C ASP A 488 -18.73 10.40 -30.51
N GLY A 489 -19.09 9.11 -30.52
CA GLY A 489 -18.21 8.01 -30.89
C GLY A 489 -17.13 7.68 -29.85
N THR A 490 -17.23 8.25 -28.63
CA THR A 490 -16.29 7.98 -27.53
C THR A 490 -16.48 6.58 -26.97
N ILE A 491 -17.72 6.10 -26.94
CA ILE A 491 -18.07 4.72 -26.54
C ILE A 491 -18.96 4.07 -27.58
N VAL A 492 -18.87 2.75 -27.71
CA VAL A 492 -19.72 1.96 -28.63
C VAL A 492 -20.63 1.07 -27.79
N ALA A 493 -21.94 1.24 -27.94
CA ALA A 493 -22.91 0.32 -27.38
C ALA A 493 -22.80 -1.03 -28.11
N THR A 494 -22.48 -2.09 -27.37
CA THR A 494 -22.33 -3.44 -27.92
C THR A 494 -23.27 -4.42 -27.22
N ARG A 495 -23.71 -5.43 -27.95
CA ARG A 495 -24.40 -6.62 -27.43
C ARG A 495 -23.68 -7.84 -27.98
N ASP A 496 -23.25 -8.73 -27.09
CA ASP A 496 -22.48 -9.93 -27.44
C ASP A 496 -21.19 -9.63 -28.25
N GLY A 497 -20.60 -8.45 -28.06
CA GLY A 497 -19.38 -8.01 -28.73
C GLY A 497 -19.60 -7.27 -30.06
N GLU A 498 -20.84 -7.21 -30.56
CA GLU A 498 -21.18 -6.54 -31.82
C GLU A 498 -21.82 -5.15 -31.58
N PRO A 499 -21.49 -4.12 -32.40
CA PRO A 499 -22.13 -2.80 -32.33
C PRO A 499 -23.64 -2.86 -32.59
N ILE A 500 -24.38 -1.97 -31.94
CA ILE A 500 -25.83 -1.85 -32.07
C ILE A 500 -26.19 -0.52 -32.74
N ASP A 501 -27.08 -0.54 -33.73
CA ASP A 501 -27.56 0.65 -34.44
C ASP A 501 -29.00 1.07 -34.06
N ASP A 502 -29.76 0.21 -33.38
CA ASP A 502 -31.15 0.46 -33.01
C ASP A 502 -31.26 1.38 -31.76
N PRO A 503 -31.90 2.57 -31.85
CA PRO A 503 -31.91 3.55 -30.77
C PRO A 503 -32.57 3.09 -29.46
N GLU A 504 -33.67 2.33 -29.52
CA GLU A 504 -34.34 1.81 -28.31
C GLU A 504 -33.47 0.74 -27.63
N THR A 505 -32.83 -0.12 -28.43
CA THR A 505 -31.90 -1.12 -27.94
C THR A 505 -30.66 -0.49 -27.31
N ILE A 506 -30.12 0.56 -27.92
CA ILE A 506 -28.97 1.33 -27.38
C ILE A 506 -29.33 1.90 -26.00
N ALA A 507 -30.50 2.53 -25.87
CA ALA A 507 -30.91 3.13 -24.60
C ALA A 507 -30.96 2.10 -23.46
N GLY A 508 -31.58 0.92 -23.69
CA GLY A 508 -31.64 -0.13 -22.68
C GLY A 508 -30.27 -0.72 -22.32
N VAL A 509 -29.36 -0.84 -23.30
CA VAL A 509 -27.98 -1.32 -23.05
C VAL A 509 -27.18 -0.31 -22.24
N LEU A 510 -27.28 0.99 -22.54
CA LEU A 510 -26.59 2.03 -21.78
C LEU A 510 -27.10 2.13 -20.34
N GLU A 511 -28.39 1.92 -20.11
CA GLU A 511 -28.96 1.85 -18.75
C GLU A 511 -28.40 0.67 -17.95
N GLN A 512 -28.36 -0.52 -18.54
CA GLN A 512 -27.78 -1.70 -17.88
C GLN A 512 -26.28 -1.51 -17.62
N GLN A 513 -25.56 -0.93 -18.58
CA GLN A 513 -24.14 -0.62 -18.41
C GLN A 513 -23.92 0.38 -17.28
N LEU A 514 -24.76 1.41 -17.14
CA LEU A 514 -24.62 2.37 -16.04
C LEU A 514 -24.66 1.69 -14.68
N ASP A 515 -25.68 0.87 -14.42
CA ASP A 515 -25.85 0.23 -13.12
C ASP A 515 -24.68 -0.72 -12.79
N VAL A 516 -24.21 -1.48 -13.78
CA VAL A 516 -23.01 -2.34 -13.64
C VAL A 516 -21.77 -1.51 -13.34
N ARG A 517 -21.52 -0.44 -14.09
CA ARG A 517 -20.29 0.36 -13.97
C ARG A 517 -20.24 1.19 -12.70
N ILE A 518 -21.37 1.74 -12.23
CA ILE A 518 -21.40 2.38 -10.91
C ILE A 518 -21.13 1.35 -9.82
N GLY A 519 -21.69 0.14 -9.92
CA GLY A 519 -21.38 -0.96 -9.01
C GLY A 519 -19.90 -1.35 -9.01
N GLU A 520 -19.25 -1.37 -10.18
CA GLU A 520 -17.80 -1.60 -10.30
C GLU A 520 -17.00 -0.49 -9.59
N LEU A 521 -17.32 0.78 -9.83
CA LEU A 521 -16.65 1.92 -9.18
C LEU A 521 -16.83 1.89 -7.64
N ALA A 522 -18.02 1.52 -7.17
CA ALA A 522 -18.28 1.30 -5.75
C ALA A 522 -17.46 0.13 -5.19
N GLY A 523 -17.38 -0.99 -5.93
CA GLY A 523 -16.55 -2.16 -5.60
C GLY A 523 -15.04 -1.91 -5.66
N MET A 524 -14.60 -0.83 -6.30
CA MET A 524 -13.21 -0.34 -6.26
C MET A 524 -12.91 0.54 -5.05
N GLY A 525 -13.91 0.88 -4.23
CA GLY A 525 -13.75 1.77 -3.08
C GLY A 525 -13.53 3.23 -3.48
N LEU A 526 -14.22 3.70 -4.52
CA LEU A 526 -14.11 5.08 -5.04
C LEU A 526 -15.24 6.01 -4.58
N LEU A 527 -16.30 5.48 -3.97
CA LEU A 527 -17.48 6.25 -3.59
C LEU A 527 -17.49 6.62 -2.10
N LEU A 528 -17.83 7.87 -1.83
CA LEU A 528 -18.11 8.41 -0.50
C LEU A 528 -19.56 8.12 -0.10
N ALA A 529 -19.80 8.09 1.21
CA ALA A 529 -21.10 7.80 1.81
C ALA A 529 -22.16 8.88 1.57
#